data_AF-A0A432WFM7-F1
#
_entry.id   AF-A0A432WFM7-F1
#
_cell.length_a   1.000
_cell.length_b   1.000
_cell.length_c   1.000
_cell.angle_alpha   90.00
_cell.angle_beta   90.00
_cell.angle_gamma   90.00
#
_symmetry.space_group_name_H-M   'P 1'
#
loop_
_entity.id
_entity.type
_entity.pdbx_description
1 polymer ?
#
loop_
_entity_poly.entity_id
_entity_poly.type
_entity_poly.pdbx_seq_one_letter_code
_entity_poly.pdbx_strand_id
1 'polypeptide(L)'
;MKIIIVEDNVETLGVLRDFVRALSPNYAVKTYSSGNALLEQSSRVDADLLILGYDLGPSVTGTELLHYLEWSDRISAKTHVVFISNTLDHAKRQAPLRFTQTYFYSKPISAAHIEEIIQRVEANQRAFSSVFYLLDKKKWAPAFNSLQLIKDGTPHQFQQQAWLLECKILLQLRRFSKVLRRYQLVQSYDWARLVRMQALVSLGQVKASQLVFNGMVARDPYYSACLALMNQVLIGTNAENKGEIVDTLKESELSLFECEFRSMLAVQHGEWERALSFLQNKQRRAKLRSHQQYVFSLAIIKSLVLKLVLEPAASSVAEVEPYIQAALSQLYNLSISRDMELNETLLPEFIERMQRGELSDPRSTRITSGEAGNDQSPFSLMMRILNGWLNDGSLVLEQLEQCIHLIEQQGASGRASSNLLLFSALLNFTVSEEKSQIRLHDALGKRLFKSGKVDLAAYAFSRALQLMPDNARLLGQLDTCMSKLEVKHFLSFSKSSTETEKKD
;
A
#
# COMPACT_ATOMS: atom_id res chain seq x y z
N MET A 1 -13.15 6.70 -27.89
CA MET A 1 -12.38 6.64 -26.63
C MET A 1 -13.21 7.22 -25.49
N LYS A 2 -13.09 6.66 -24.27
CA LYS A 2 -13.71 7.20 -23.04
C LYS A 2 -12.68 7.97 -22.23
N ILE A 3 -12.95 9.24 -21.94
CA ILE A 3 -12.01 10.14 -21.28
C ILE A 3 -12.67 10.73 -20.04
N ILE A 4 -11.96 10.66 -18.92
CA ILE A 4 -12.36 11.32 -17.67
C ILE A 4 -11.33 12.39 -17.33
N ILE A 5 -11.82 13.58 -17.00
CA ILE A 5 -11.00 14.71 -16.57
C ILE A 5 -11.42 15.10 -15.16
N VAL A 6 -10.46 15.15 -14.23
CA VAL A 6 -10.68 15.60 -12.86
C VAL A 6 -9.75 16.77 -12.59
N GLU A 7 -10.32 17.94 -12.36
CA GLU A 7 -9.59 19.20 -12.17
C GLU A 7 -10.48 20.14 -11.35
N ASP A 8 -9.93 20.77 -10.30
CA ASP A 8 -10.68 21.66 -9.42
C ASP A 8 -10.87 23.06 -10.03
N ASN A 9 -9.93 23.50 -10.86
CA ASN A 9 -10.02 24.75 -11.58
C ASN A 9 -11.00 24.62 -12.78
N VAL A 10 -12.16 25.27 -12.66
CA VAL A 10 -13.25 25.22 -13.65
C VAL A 10 -12.82 25.70 -15.04
N GLU A 11 -11.95 26.71 -15.12
CA GLU A 11 -11.44 27.24 -16.39
C GLU A 11 -10.55 26.22 -17.09
N THR A 12 -9.59 25.65 -16.37
CA THR A 12 -8.70 24.59 -16.87
C THR A 12 -9.50 23.35 -17.29
N LEU A 13 -10.51 22.97 -16.49
CA LEU A 13 -11.42 21.86 -16.80
C LEU A 13 -12.18 22.12 -18.11
N GLY A 14 -12.69 23.35 -18.32
CA GLY A 14 -13.35 23.77 -19.54
C GLY A 14 -12.43 23.68 -20.76
N VAL A 15 -11.23 24.27 -20.65
CA VAL A 15 -10.21 24.26 -21.72
C VAL A 15 -9.82 22.83 -22.11
N LEU A 16 -9.54 21.97 -21.13
CA LEU A 16 -9.17 20.56 -21.38
C LEU A 16 -10.30 19.80 -22.08
N ARG A 17 -11.55 19.98 -21.64
CA ARG A 17 -12.72 19.37 -22.27
C ARG A 17 -12.87 19.82 -23.72
N ASP A 18 -12.67 21.10 -23.98
CA ASP A 18 -12.86 21.68 -25.30
C ASP A 18 -11.74 21.23 -26.26
N PHE A 19 -10.49 21.13 -25.80
CA PHE A 19 -9.40 20.51 -26.56
C PHE A 19 -9.71 19.07 -26.96
N VAL A 20 -10.20 18.25 -26.03
CA VAL A 20 -10.55 16.85 -26.31
C VAL A 20 -11.70 16.75 -27.33
N ARG A 21 -12.74 17.58 -27.19
CA ARG A 21 -13.89 17.59 -28.10
C ARG A 21 -13.53 18.09 -29.50
N ALA A 22 -12.58 19.01 -29.62
CA ALA A 22 -12.08 19.51 -30.90
C ALA A 22 -11.37 18.40 -31.72
N LEU A 23 -10.73 17.45 -31.05
CA LEU A 23 -10.05 16.33 -31.72
C LEU A 23 -11.00 15.29 -32.29
N SER A 24 -12.10 14.98 -31.58
CA SER A 24 -13.15 14.10 -32.11
C SER A 24 -14.47 14.29 -31.37
N PRO A 25 -15.59 14.48 -32.09
CA PRO A 25 -16.92 14.54 -31.48
C PRO A 25 -17.37 13.19 -30.92
N ASN A 26 -16.73 12.08 -31.31
CA ASN A 26 -17.07 10.72 -30.89
C ASN A 26 -16.43 10.32 -29.55
N TYR A 27 -15.59 11.16 -28.95
CA TYR A 27 -15.01 10.90 -27.64
C TYR A 27 -16.03 11.15 -26.52
N ALA A 28 -16.23 10.13 -25.69
CA ALA A 28 -17.09 10.25 -24.51
C ALA A 28 -16.29 10.91 -23.39
N VAL A 29 -16.51 12.22 -23.17
CA VAL A 29 -15.79 13.01 -22.16
C VAL A 29 -16.68 13.24 -20.93
N LYS A 30 -16.21 12.80 -19.77
CA LYS A 30 -16.80 13.14 -18.46
C LYS A 30 -15.84 14.02 -17.67
N THR A 31 -16.39 15.02 -16.98
CA THR A 31 -15.61 16.00 -16.21
C THR A 31 -16.07 16.01 -14.76
N TYR A 32 -15.13 16.06 -13.83
CA TYR A 32 -15.39 16.14 -12.40
C TYR A 32 -14.57 17.28 -11.79
N SER A 33 -15.20 18.08 -10.92
CA SER A 33 -14.55 19.21 -10.25
C SER A 33 -13.81 18.82 -8.96
N SER A 34 -13.85 17.54 -8.57
CA SER A 34 -13.14 17.03 -7.39
C SER A 34 -12.97 15.51 -7.47
N GLY A 35 -12.02 14.97 -6.70
CA GLY A 35 -11.85 13.53 -6.56
C GLY A 35 -13.07 12.84 -5.94
N ASN A 36 -13.72 13.50 -4.95
CA ASN A 36 -14.92 12.97 -4.31
C ASN A 36 -16.06 12.76 -5.30
N ALA A 37 -16.29 13.72 -6.19
CA ALA A 37 -17.33 13.60 -7.22
C ALA A 37 -17.11 12.39 -8.14
N LEU A 38 -15.85 12.02 -8.42
CA LEU A 38 -15.55 10.79 -9.15
C LEU A 38 -15.80 9.54 -8.28
N LEU A 39 -15.38 9.57 -7.01
CA LEU A 39 -15.53 8.45 -6.09
C LEU A 39 -16.99 8.11 -5.78
N GLU A 40 -17.90 9.09 -5.79
CA GLU A 40 -19.33 8.91 -5.57
C GLU A 40 -20.05 8.21 -6.75
N GLN A 41 -19.52 8.29 -7.98
CA GLN A 41 -20.31 8.02 -9.19
C GLN A 41 -20.25 6.62 -9.80
N SER A 42 -19.62 5.61 -9.19
CA SER A 42 -19.62 4.24 -9.76
C SER A 42 -18.94 3.22 -8.85
N SER A 43 -19.17 1.92 -9.05
CA SER A 43 -18.29 0.89 -8.49
C SER A 43 -16.96 0.78 -9.24
N ARG A 44 -16.87 1.19 -10.52
CA ARG A 44 -15.66 1.12 -11.34
C ARG A 44 -15.57 2.29 -12.33
N VAL A 45 -14.40 2.90 -12.43
CA VAL A 45 -14.02 3.96 -13.37
C VAL A 45 -13.80 3.36 -14.76
N ASP A 46 -14.78 3.57 -15.64
CA ASP A 46 -14.74 3.14 -17.03
C ASP A 46 -14.15 4.24 -17.92
N ALA A 47 -12.82 4.28 -17.97
CA ALA A 47 -12.05 5.22 -18.79
C ALA A 47 -10.91 4.54 -19.53
N ASP A 48 -10.64 5.00 -20.75
CA ASP A 48 -9.43 4.68 -21.49
C ASP A 48 -8.29 5.62 -21.09
N LEU A 49 -8.62 6.88 -20.81
CA LEU A 49 -7.71 7.93 -20.35
C LEU A 49 -8.32 8.69 -19.17
N LEU A 50 -7.55 8.83 -18.10
CA LEU A 50 -7.86 9.62 -16.92
C LEU A 50 -6.85 10.77 -16.80
N ILE A 51 -7.33 12.01 -16.94
CA ILE A 51 -6.54 13.23 -16.80
C ILE A 51 -6.81 13.82 -15.41
N LEU A 52 -5.75 14.03 -14.62
CA LEU A 52 -5.84 14.46 -13.22
C LEU A 52 -5.04 15.74 -12.99
N GLY A 53 -5.67 16.73 -12.38
CA GLY A 53 -4.96 17.75 -11.60
C GLY A 53 -4.27 17.11 -10.39
N TYR A 54 -3.11 17.63 -9.98
CA TYR A 54 -2.49 17.19 -8.73
C TYR A 54 -3.26 17.72 -7.52
N ASP A 55 -3.55 19.00 -7.50
CA ASP A 55 -4.41 19.62 -6.49
C ASP A 55 -5.86 19.50 -6.96
N LEU A 56 -6.67 18.66 -6.33
CA LEU A 56 -8.11 18.54 -6.63
C LEU A 56 -8.94 19.22 -5.52
N GLY A 57 -8.47 20.40 -5.13
CA GLY A 57 -9.05 21.23 -4.09
C GLY A 57 -9.11 20.54 -2.71
N PRO A 58 -10.19 20.75 -1.93
CA PRO A 58 -10.29 20.28 -0.55
C PRO A 58 -10.57 18.77 -0.42
N SER A 59 -10.52 18.02 -1.51
CA SER A 59 -10.78 16.58 -1.53
C SER A 59 -9.48 15.80 -1.33
N VAL A 60 -9.13 14.92 -2.23
CA VAL A 60 -7.85 14.21 -2.25
C VAL A 60 -6.94 14.85 -3.29
N THR A 61 -5.62 14.72 -3.15
CA THR A 61 -4.75 15.01 -4.30
C THR A 61 -5.02 14.01 -5.42
N GLY A 62 -4.64 14.33 -6.66
CA GLY A 62 -4.79 13.41 -7.77
C GLY A 62 -4.02 12.10 -7.58
N THR A 63 -2.87 12.14 -6.89
CA THR A 63 -2.08 10.95 -6.57
C THR A 63 -2.78 10.09 -5.52
N GLU A 64 -3.37 10.70 -4.49
CA GLU A 64 -4.20 10.02 -3.50
C GLU A 64 -5.44 9.40 -4.14
N LEU A 65 -6.17 10.14 -4.98
CA LEU A 65 -7.30 9.62 -5.76
C LEU A 65 -6.88 8.38 -6.57
N LEU A 66 -5.71 8.43 -7.21
CA LEU A 66 -5.23 7.32 -7.99
C LEU A 66 -4.88 6.09 -7.14
N HIS A 67 -4.26 6.29 -5.97
CA HIS A 67 -4.09 5.22 -4.98
C HIS A 67 -5.45 4.62 -4.60
N TYR A 68 -6.45 5.48 -4.35
CA TYR A 68 -7.80 5.05 -4.01
C TYR A 68 -8.45 4.20 -5.10
N LEU A 69 -8.23 4.52 -6.36
CA LEU A 69 -8.80 3.77 -7.47
C LEU A 69 -8.09 2.41 -7.68
N GLU A 70 -6.77 2.36 -7.47
CA GLU A 70 -5.96 1.15 -7.67
C GLU A 70 -6.21 0.09 -6.59
N TRP A 71 -6.05 0.41 -5.30
CA TRP A 71 -6.21 -0.58 -4.21
C TRP A 71 -7.64 -1.13 -4.09
N SER A 72 -8.66 -0.36 -4.50
CA SER A 72 -10.06 -0.77 -4.47
C SER A 72 -10.52 -1.45 -5.77
N ASP A 73 -9.58 -1.74 -6.70
CA ASP A 73 -9.83 -2.39 -8.00
C ASP A 73 -10.89 -1.64 -8.85
N ARG A 74 -10.97 -0.32 -8.67
CA ARG A 74 -11.94 0.55 -9.34
C ARG A 74 -11.44 1.09 -10.67
N ILE A 75 -10.20 0.83 -11.08
CA ILE A 75 -9.64 1.29 -12.36
C ILE A 75 -9.06 0.11 -13.13
N SER A 76 -9.19 0.12 -14.46
CA SER A 76 -8.66 -0.94 -15.32
C SER A 76 -7.15 -0.79 -15.50
N ALA A 77 -6.47 -1.93 -15.68
CA ALA A 77 -5.06 -1.98 -16.02
C ALA A 77 -4.75 -1.29 -17.37
N LYS A 78 -5.75 -1.13 -18.26
CA LYS A 78 -5.61 -0.47 -19.57
C LYS A 78 -5.74 1.05 -19.52
N THR A 79 -6.36 1.57 -18.47
CA THR A 79 -6.64 3.01 -18.34
C THR A 79 -5.31 3.72 -18.26
N HIS A 80 -5.05 4.70 -19.12
CA HIS A 80 -3.86 5.54 -19.02
C HIS A 80 -4.13 6.70 -18.07
N VAL A 81 -3.11 7.13 -17.33
CA VAL A 81 -3.22 8.28 -16.43
C VAL A 81 -2.21 9.34 -16.81
N VAL A 82 -2.69 10.58 -16.83
CA VAL A 82 -1.89 11.78 -17.05
C VAL A 82 -2.14 12.77 -15.94
N PHE A 83 -1.06 13.23 -15.32
CA PHE A 83 -1.08 14.35 -14.38
C PHE A 83 -0.78 15.66 -15.11
N ILE A 84 -1.60 16.67 -14.86
CA ILE A 84 -1.38 18.04 -15.33
C ILE A 84 -1.27 18.94 -14.10
N SER A 85 -0.08 19.49 -13.82
CA SER A 85 0.17 20.18 -12.54
C SER A 85 1.18 21.32 -12.64
N ASN A 86 1.08 22.30 -11.74
CA ASN A 86 2.12 23.29 -11.47
C ASN A 86 3.25 22.72 -10.58
N THR A 87 3.00 21.61 -9.90
CA THR A 87 3.85 20.98 -8.89
C THR A 87 4.23 19.55 -9.33
N LEU A 88 4.89 19.43 -10.49
CA LEU A 88 5.20 18.13 -11.10
C LEU A 88 6.03 17.22 -10.20
N ASP A 89 6.97 17.78 -9.44
CA ASP A 89 7.83 17.00 -8.55
C ASP A 89 7.01 16.29 -7.47
N HIS A 90 6.00 16.96 -6.90
CA HIS A 90 5.08 16.34 -5.93
C HIS A 90 4.26 15.22 -6.56
N ALA A 91 3.71 15.45 -7.75
CA ALA A 91 2.95 14.43 -8.47
C ALA A 91 3.82 13.20 -8.79
N LYS A 92 5.04 13.40 -9.31
CA LYS A 92 5.98 12.32 -9.64
C LYS A 92 6.42 11.54 -8.40
N ARG A 93 6.71 12.24 -7.30
CA ARG A 93 7.13 11.67 -6.02
C ARG A 93 6.09 10.70 -5.43
N GLN A 94 4.82 11.09 -5.48
CA GLN A 94 3.72 10.43 -4.77
C GLN A 94 2.89 9.46 -5.63
N ALA A 95 3.00 9.51 -6.96
CA ALA A 95 2.18 8.70 -7.83
C ALA A 95 2.39 7.19 -7.59
N PRO A 96 1.31 6.38 -7.57
CA PRO A 96 1.43 4.93 -7.60
C PRO A 96 1.96 4.44 -8.96
N LEU A 97 2.69 3.32 -8.95
CA LEU A 97 3.16 2.67 -10.16
C LEU A 97 2.10 1.72 -10.73
N ARG A 98 1.63 2.02 -11.94
CA ARG A 98 0.57 1.28 -12.65
C ARG A 98 1.12 0.34 -13.73
N PHE A 99 0.23 -0.40 -14.39
CA PHE A 99 0.57 -1.21 -15.57
C PHE A 99 0.79 -0.38 -16.83
N THR A 100 0.18 0.80 -16.92
CA THR A 100 0.46 1.81 -17.96
C THR A 100 1.44 2.85 -17.42
N GLN A 101 2.29 3.37 -18.29
CA GLN A 101 3.13 4.52 -17.94
C GLN A 101 2.26 5.73 -17.57
N THR A 102 2.54 6.32 -16.41
CA THR A 102 1.95 7.59 -15.97
C THR A 102 2.76 8.74 -16.57
N TYR A 103 2.09 9.70 -17.21
CA TYR A 103 2.73 10.89 -17.77
C TYR A 103 2.45 12.12 -16.93
N PHE A 104 3.38 13.07 -16.94
CA PHE A 104 3.34 14.28 -16.12
C PHE A 104 3.62 15.49 -17.00
N TYR A 105 2.67 16.42 -17.07
CA TYR A 105 2.76 17.65 -17.86
C TYR A 105 2.62 18.89 -16.96
N SER A 106 3.46 19.89 -17.20
CA SER A 106 3.35 21.18 -16.54
C SER A 106 2.21 21.99 -17.14
N LYS A 107 1.49 22.76 -16.31
CA LYS A 107 0.59 23.80 -16.83
C LYS A 107 1.44 25.00 -17.31
N PRO A 108 1.03 25.72 -18.38
CA PRO A 108 -0.15 25.48 -19.21
C PRO A 108 0.04 24.33 -20.21
N ILE A 109 -1.06 23.63 -20.53
CA ILE A 109 -1.09 22.58 -21.55
C ILE A 109 -1.75 23.09 -22.84
N SER A 110 -1.38 22.53 -23.99
CA SER A 110 -1.87 22.93 -25.31
C SER A 110 -2.71 21.81 -25.94
N ALA A 111 -3.48 22.14 -26.98
CA ALA A 111 -4.22 21.14 -27.75
C ALA A 111 -3.30 20.08 -28.38
N ALA A 112 -2.10 20.47 -28.83
CA ALA A 112 -1.11 19.55 -29.39
C ALA A 112 -0.62 18.52 -28.37
N HIS A 113 -0.43 18.92 -27.10
CA HIS A 113 -0.10 17.97 -26.04
C HIS A 113 -1.22 16.96 -25.79
N ILE A 114 -2.48 17.42 -25.78
CA ILE A 114 -3.65 16.53 -25.63
C ILE A 114 -3.75 15.56 -26.81
N GLU A 115 -3.52 16.04 -28.03
CA GLU A 115 -3.49 15.20 -29.23
C GLU A 115 -2.43 14.10 -29.13
N GLU A 116 -1.19 14.46 -28.75
CA GLU A 116 -0.10 13.50 -28.55
C GLU A 116 -0.46 12.45 -27.50
N ILE A 117 -1.04 12.86 -26.37
CA ILE A 117 -1.50 11.96 -25.32
C ILE A 117 -2.53 10.98 -25.87
N ILE A 118 -3.57 11.47 -26.56
CA ILE A 118 -4.65 10.64 -27.09
C ILE A 118 -4.11 9.63 -28.12
N GLN A 119 -3.32 10.10 -29.09
CA GLN A 119 -2.71 9.23 -30.11
C GLN A 119 -1.85 8.13 -29.47
N ARG A 120 -1.09 8.47 -28.41
CA ARG A 120 -0.29 7.52 -27.66
C ARG A 120 -1.15 6.49 -26.95
N VAL A 121 -2.24 6.90 -26.29
CA VAL A 121 -3.18 5.98 -25.62
C VAL A 121 -3.79 5.02 -26.62
N GLU A 122 -4.29 5.50 -27.76
CA GLU A 122 -4.92 4.65 -28.77
C GLU A 122 -3.93 3.65 -29.37
N ALA A 123 -2.71 4.08 -29.68
CA ALA A 123 -1.68 3.20 -30.21
C ALA A 123 -1.21 2.16 -29.16
N ASN A 124 -1.11 2.55 -27.89
CA ASN A 124 -0.78 1.64 -26.80
C ASN A 124 -1.88 0.59 -26.56
N GLN A 125 -3.14 1.03 -26.52
CA GLN A 125 -4.28 0.11 -26.39
C GLN A 125 -4.36 -0.88 -27.55
N ARG A 126 -4.10 -0.44 -28.79
CA ARG A 126 -4.02 -1.33 -29.95
C ARG A 126 -2.91 -2.36 -29.78
N ALA A 127 -1.70 -1.92 -29.40
CA ALA A 127 -0.54 -2.79 -29.26
C ALA A 127 -0.69 -3.84 -28.15
N PHE A 128 -1.26 -3.48 -27.00
CA PHE A 128 -1.27 -4.33 -25.80
C PHE A 128 -2.67 -4.80 -25.36
N SER A 129 -3.69 -4.67 -26.21
CA SER A 129 -5.10 -5.00 -25.92
C SER A 129 -5.28 -6.39 -25.28
N SER A 130 -4.67 -7.43 -25.86
CA SER A 130 -4.72 -8.81 -25.36
C SER A 130 -4.09 -8.96 -23.97
N VAL A 131 -2.96 -8.28 -23.73
CA VAL A 131 -2.27 -8.27 -22.44
C VAL A 131 -3.15 -7.59 -21.39
N PHE A 132 -3.67 -6.39 -21.67
CA PHE A 132 -4.53 -5.66 -20.74
C PHE A 132 -5.80 -6.43 -20.38
N TYR A 133 -6.43 -7.10 -21.35
CA TYR A 133 -7.57 -7.97 -21.09
C TYR A 133 -7.26 -9.06 -20.07
N LEU A 134 -6.08 -9.70 -20.19
CA LEU A 134 -5.65 -10.75 -19.27
C LEU A 134 -5.26 -10.20 -17.90
N LEU A 135 -4.68 -8.99 -17.84
CA LEU A 135 -4.38 -8.28 -16.60
C LEU A 135 -5.64 -7.94 -15.80
N ASP A 136 -6.67 -7.41 -16.46
CA ASP A 136 -7.96 -7.11 -15.82
C ASP A 136 -8.65 -8.37 -15.28
N LYS A 137 -8.34 -9.55 -15.82
CA LYS A 137 -8.82 -10.85 -15.33
C LYS A 137 -7.85 -11.50 -14.32
N LYS A 138 -6.79 -10.79 -13.91
CA LYS A 138 -5.74 -11.27 -12.99
C LYS A 138 -5.09 -12.59 -13.47
N LYS A 139 -5.07 -12.83 -14.78
CA LYS A 139 -4.47 -14.02 -15.42
C LYS A 139 -3.01 -13.76 -15.76
N TRP A 140 -2.15 -13.74 -14.74
CA TRP A 140 -0.75 -13.30 -14.84
C TRP A 140 0.11 -14.12 -15.80
N ALA A 141 0.06 -15.46 -15.74
CA ALA A 141 0.88 -16.32 -16.59
C ALA A 141 0.47 -16.23 -18.08
N PRO A 142 -0.84 -16.29 -18.42
CA PRO A 142 -1.29 -15.99 -19.79
C PRO A 142 -0.90 -14.58 -20.25
N ALA A 143 -1.03 -13.56 -19.40
CA ALA A 143 -0.65 -12.19 -19.75
C ALA A 143 0.84 -12.09 -20.07
N PHE A 144 1.69 -12.77 -19.30
CA PHE A 144 3.13 -12.85 -19.57
C PHE A 144 3.41 -13.47 -20.94
N ASN A 145 2.81 -14.62 -21.23
CA ASN A 145 3.01 -15.30 -22.52
C ASN A 145 2.52 -14.44 -23.69
N SER A 146 1.34 -13.80 -23.55
CA SER A 146 0.82 -12.87 -24.56
C SER A 146 1.76 -11.69 -24.80
N LEU A 147 2.37 -11.15 -23.74
CA LEU A 147 3.34 -10.06 -23.86
C LEU A 147 4.60 -10.52 -24.61
N GLN A 148 5.13 -11.72 -24.30
CA GLN A 148 6.33 -12.22 -24.98
C GLN A 148 6.14 -12.36 -26.50
N LEU A 149 4.94 -12.73 -26.96
CA LEU A 149 4.65 -12.87 -28.39
C LEU A 149 4.68 -11.55 -29.17
N ILE A 150 4.35 -10.42 -28.52
CA ILE A 150 4.26 -9.10 -29.16
C ILE A 150 5.47 -8.20 -28.88
N LYS A 151 6.29 -8.57 -27.90
CA LYS A 151 7.34 -7.71 -27.38
C LYS A 151 8.42 -7.41 -28.41
N ASP A 152 8.86 -8.40 -29.18
CA ASP A 152 9.94 -8.24 -30.15
C ASP A 152 9.52 -7.36 -31.36
N GLY A 153 8.21 -7.35 -31.67
CA GLY A 153 7.62 -6.49 -32.70
C GLY A 153 7.16 -5.11 -32.19
N THR A 154 7.43 -4.79 -30.91
CA THR A 154 6.95 -3.54 -30.31
C THR A 154 7.75 -2.34 -30.85
N PRO A 155 7.09 -1.30 -31.40
CA PRO A 155 7.76 -0.08 -31.86
C PRO A 155 8.62 0.56 -30.76
N HIS A 156 9.71 1.22 -31.14
CA HIS A 156 10.66 1.84 -30.19
C HIS A 156 9.96 2.72 -29.13
N GLN A 157 8.99 3.53 -29.56
CA GLN A 157 8.20 4.41 -28.68
C GLN A 157 7.39 3.69 -27.58
N PHE A 158 7.18 2.37 -27.69
CA PHE A 158 6.45 1.55 -26.72
C PHE A 158 7.33 0.54 -25.99
N GLN A 159 8.65 0.55 -26.20
CA GLN A 159 9.56 -0.36 -25.50
C GLN A 159 9.50 -0.17 -23.98
N GLN A 160 9.45 1.07 -23.50
CA GLN A 160 9.32 1.37 -22.07
C GLN A 160 8.04 0.76 -21.48
N GLN A 161 6.91 0.86 -22.21
CA GLN A 161 5.64 0.25 -21.80
C GLN A 161 5.75 -1.28 -21.74
N ALA A 162 6.34 -1.91 -22.76
CA ALA A 162 6.51 -3.37 -22.78
C ALA A 162 7.37 -3.87 -21.61
N TRP A 163 8.46 -3.15 -21.29
CA TRP A 163 9.30 -3.46 -20.14
C TRP A 163 8.61 -3.26 -18.79
N LEU A 164 7.81 -2.20 -18.66
CA LEU A 164 6.99 -1.96 -17.47
C LEU A 164 6.00 -3.11 -17.25
N LEU A 165 5.27 -3.51 -18.30
CA LEU A 165 4.35 -4.63 -18.27
C LEU A 165 5.06 -5.92 -17.86
N GLU A 166 6.20 -6.25 -18.48
CA GLU A 166 6.95 -7.46 -18.15
C GLU A 166 7.35 -7.48 -16.67
N CYS A 167 7.94 -6.38 -16.18
CA CYS A 167 8.38 -6.30 -14.80
C CYS A 167 7.21 -6.40 -13.80
N LYS A 168 6.11 -5.66 -14.03
CA LYS A 168 4.91 -5.71 -13.17
C LYS A 168 4.29 -7.11 -13.18
N ILE A 169 4.20 -7.78 -14.33
CA ILE A 169 3.68 -9.15 -14.43
C ILE A 169 4.60 -10.13 -13.69
N LEU A 170 5.92 -10.01 -13.85
CA LEU A 170 6.88 -10.86 -13.14
C LEU A 170 6.81 -10.69 -11.62
N LEU A 171 6.56 -9.46 -11.12
CA LEU A 171 6.30 -9.21 -9.70
C LEU A 171 5.04 -9.96 -9.22
N GLN A 172 3.93 -9.89 -9.98
CA GLN A 172 2.71 -10.63 -9.66
C GLN A 172 2.90 -12.16 -9.71
N LEU A 173 3.76 -12.65 -10.60
CA LEU A 173 4.16 -14.05 -10.69
C LEU A 173 5.20 -14.46 -9.64
N ARG A 174 5.61 -13.56 -8.73
CA ARG A 174 6.65 -13.79 -7.71
C ARG A 174 8.00 -14.23 -8.28
N ARG A 175 8.30 -13.85 -9.53
CA ARG A 175 9.55 -14.18 -10.25
C ARG A 175 10.59 -13.08 -10.06
N PHE A 176 10.91 -12.77 -8.80
CA PHE A 176 11.71 -11.61 -8.41
C PHE A 176 13.13 -11.63 -8.99
N SER A 177 13.78 -12.79 -9.04
CA SER A 177 15.12 -12.92 -9.64
C SER A 177 15.13 -12.59 -11.14
N LYS A 178 14.03 -12.83 -11.87
CA LYS A 178 13.89 -12.38 -13.26
C LYS A 178 13.75 -10.87 -13.34
N VAL A 179 12.97 -10.25 -12.43
CA VAL A 179 12.86 -8.79 -12.34
C VAL A 179 14.23 -8.15 -12.13
N LEU A 180 15.04 -8.67 -11.20
CA LEU A 180 16.38 -8.15 -10.94
C LEU A 180 17.33 -8.29 -12.14
N ARG A 181 17.22 -9.37 -12.92
CA ARG A 181 17.97 -9.50 -14.19
C ARG A 181 17.51 -8.48 -15.23
N ARG A 182 16.20 -8.25 -15.35
CA ARG A 182 15.65 -7.24 -16.28
C ARG A 182 16.01 -5.82 -15.88
N TYR A 183 16.21 -5.54 -14.60
CA TYR A 183 16.56 -4.21 -14.11
C TYR A 183 17.75 -3.60 -14.86
N GLN A 184 18.77 -4.40 -15.23
CA GLN A 184 19.94 -3.95 -15.99
C GLN A 184 19.58 -3.25 -17.33
N LEU A 185 18.45 -3.61 -17.94
CA LEU A 185 18.00 -3.06 -19.22
C LEU A 185 17.12 -1.81 -19.06
N VAL A 186 16.64 -1.54 -17.85
CA VAL A 186 15.59 -0.54 -17.59
C VAL A 186 16.03 0.52 -16.58
N GLN A 187 17.30 0.52 -16.16
CA GLN A 187 17.80 1.37 -15.05
C GLN A 187 17.58 2.87 -15.28
N SER A 188 17.50 3.30 -16.54
CA SER A 188 17.28 4.70 -16.95
C SER A 188 15.82 5.16 -16.82
N TYR A 189 14.86 4.25 -16.61
CA TYR A 189 13.45 4.62 -16.48
C TYR A 189 13.09 4.96 -15.03
N ASP A 190 12.30 6.03 -14.85
CA ASP A 190 11.87 6.57 -13.55
C ASP A 190 11.30 5.50 -12.59
N TRP A 191 10.52 4.55 -13.10
CA TRP A 191 9.88 3.52 -12.30
C TRP A 191 10.80 2.33 -11.92
N ALA A 192 11.98 2.22 -12.54
CA ALA A 192 12.81 1.02 -12.43
C ALA A 192 13.37 0.80 -11.03
N ARG A 193 13.70 1.89 -10.30
CA ARG A 193 14.17 1.80 -8.92
C ARG A 193 13.11 1.22 -7.99
N LEU A 194 11.86 1.67 -8.11
CA LEU A 194 10.74 1.13 -7.33
C LEU A 194 10.54 -0.37 -7.62
N VAL A 195 10.53 -0.77 -8.89
CA VAL A 195 10.40 -2.20 -9.28
C VAL A 195 11.53 -3.05 -8.72
N ARG A 196 12.78 -2.56 -8.78
CA ARG A 196 13.93 -3.24 -8.18
C ARG A 196 13.75 -3.38 -6.67
N MET A 197 13.33 -2.31 -5.99
CA MET A 197 13.11 -2.33 -4.56
C MET A 197 12.00 -3.32 -4.17
N GLN A 198 10.88 -3.33 -4.89
CA GLN A 198 9.81 -4.33 -4.71
C GLN A 198 10.37 -5.76 -4.78
N ALA A 199 11.18 -6.06 -5.80
CA ALA A 199 11.79 -7.38 -5.94
C ALA A 199 12.80 -7.70 -4.81
N LEU A 200 13.66 -6.76 -4.41
CA LEU A 200 14.62 -6.98 -3.32
C LEU A 200 13.93 -7.21 -1.98
N VAL A 201 12.91 -6.42 -1.67
CA VAL A 201 12.09 -6.55 -0.46
C VAL A 201 11.41 -7.91 -0.40
N SER A 202 10.77 -8.34 -1.48
CA SER A 202 10.14 -9.66 -1.53
C SER A 202 11.12 -10.83 -1.44
N LEU A 203 12.40 -10.60 -1.72
CA LEU A 203 13.47 -11.57 -1.53
C LEU A 203 14.14 -11.50 -0.15
N GLY A 204 13.65 -10.64 0.75
CA GLY A 204 14.23 -10.43 2.08
C GLY A 204 15.59 -9.71 2.07
N GLN A 205 15.97 -9.09 0.95
CA GLN A 205 17.26 -8.42 0.76
C GLN A 205 17.24 -7.01 1.36
N VAL A 206 17.13 -6.93 2.69
CA VAL A 206 16.93 -5.66 3.43
C VAL A 206 18.09 -4.70 3.19
N LYS A 207 19.34 -5.15 3.35
CA LYS A 207 20.53 -4.30 3.14
C LYS A 207 20.61 -3.74 1.72
N ALA A 208 20.35 -4.57 0.71
CA ALA A 208 20.35 -4.12 -0.68
C ALA A 208 19.19 -3.14 -0.97
N SER A 209 18.04 -3.34 -0.33
CA SER A 209 16.89 -2.42 -0.44
C SER A 209 17.21 -1.05 0.18
N GLN A 210 17.87 -1.05 1.35
CA GLN A 210 18.33 0.18 2.00
C GLN A 210 19.33 0.94 1.11
N LEU A 211 20.29 0.25 0.49
CA LEU A 211 21.26 0.88 -0.41
C LEU A 211 20.58 1.54 -1.62
N VAL A 212 19.53 0.91 -2.18
CA VAL A 212 18.74 1.52 -3.26
C VAL A 212 18.04 2.78 -2.77
N PHE A 213 17.41 2.73 -1.58
CA PHE A 213 16.67 3.86 -1.03
C PHE A 213 17.58 5.03 -0.64
N ASN A 214 18.72 4.77 0.02
CA ASN A 214 19.68 5.78 0.44
C ASN A 214 20.30 6.56 -0.74
N GLY A 215 20.27 5.98 -1.95
CA GLY A 215 20.69 6.66 -3.17
C GLY A 215 19.64 7.56 -3.80
N MET A 216 18.43 7.64 -3.24
CA MET A 216 17.34 8.48 -3.75
C MET A 216 17.29 9.82 -3.02
N VAL A 217 16.79 10.85 -3.71
CA VAL A 217 16.45 12.15 -3.11
C VAL A 217 14.93 12.34 -3.10
N ALA A 218 14.42 13.17 -2.18
CA ALA A 218 12.98 13.36 -1.97
C ALA A 218 12.20 13.79 -3.24
N ARG A 219 12.85 14.43 -4.21
CA ARG A 219 12.24 14.84 -5.50
C ARG A 219 12.21 13.74 -6.55
N ASP A 220 12.86 12.60 -6.31
CA ASP A 220 12.91 11.51 -7.28
C ASP A 220 11.49 10.93 -7.50
N PRO A 221 11.16 10.51 -8.74
CA PRO A 221 9.91 9.82 -9.02
C PRO A 221 9.71 8.60 -8.12
N TYR A 222 8.48 8.39 -7.66
CA TYR A 222 8.09 7.28 -6.79
C TYR A 222 8.81 7.20 -5.44
N TYR A 223 9.49 8.27 -4.99
CA TYR A 223 10.19 8.28 -3.70
C TYR A 223 9.27 7.91 -2.52
N SER A 224 8.03 8.43 -2.48
CA SER A 224 7.09 8.09 -1.41
C SER A 224 6.76 6.59 -1.36
N ALA A 225 6.69 5.93 -2.52
CA ALA A 225 6.46 4.50 -2.60
C ALA A 225 7.68 3.70 -2.14
N CYS A 226 8.90 4.11 -2.52
CA CYS A 226 10.13 3.50 -2.02
C CYS A 226 10.28 3.67 -0.51
N LEU A 227 10.00 4.87 0.03
CA LEU A 227 9.99 5.13 1.47
C LEU A 227 8.99 4.24 2.20
N ALA A 228 7.76 4.12 1.67
CA ALA A 228 6.74 3.24 2.24
C ALA A 228 7.20 1.77 2.29
N LEU A 229 7.83 1.26 1.21
CA LEU A 229 8.40 -0.09 1.20
C LEU A 229 9.52 -0.26 2.23
N MET A 230 10.41 0.73 2.35
CA MET A 230 11.47 0.68 3.37
C MET A 230 10.88 0.59 4.77
N ASN A 231 9.86 1.42 5.05
CA ASN A 231 9.16 1.40 6.32
C ASN A 231 8.46 0.07 6.59
N GLN A 232 7.80 -0.52 5.58
CA GLN A 232 7.20 -1.86 5.71
C GLN A 232 8.23 -2.93 6.08
N VAL A 233 9.43 -2.87 5.47
CA VAL A 233 10.54 -3.79 5.79
C VAL A 233 11.05 -3.58 7.22
N LEU A 234 11.28 -2.33 7.62
CA LEU A 234 11.77 -2.00 8.96
C LEU A 234 10.80 -2.48 10.05
N ILE A 235 9.50 -2.21 9.87
CA ILE A 235 8.43 -2.71 10.74
C ILE A 235 8.49 -4.23 10.82
N GLY A 236 8.59 -4.90 9.66
CA GLY A 236 8.59 -6.36 9.61
C GLY A 236 9.80 -7.02 10.29
N THR A 237 10.97 -6.41 10.17
CA THR A 237 12.21 -6.96 10.75
C THR A 237 12.34 -6.76 12.27
N ASN A 238 11.41 -6.06 12.94
CA ASN A 238 11.55 -5.63 14.34
C ASN A 238 12.88 -4.87 14.57
N ALA A 239 13.35 -4.08 13.60
CA ALA A 239 14.49 -3.21 13.84
C ALA A 239 14.16 -2.22 14.98
N GLU A 240 15.17 -1.89 15.82
CA GLU A 240 15.00 -1.01 17.00
C GLU A 240 14.37 0.35 16.64
N ASN A 241 14.54 0.80 15.38
CA ASN A 241 13.80 1.92 14.78
C ASN A 241 12.77 1.39 13.77
N LYS A 242 11.51 1.24 14.17
CA LYS A 242 10.45 0.74 13.27
C LYS A 242 9.97 1.84 12.31
N GLY A 243 10.78 2.15 11.31
CA GLY A 243 10.42 3.08 10.24
C GLY A 243 11.01 4.47 10.44
N GLU A 244 11.26 5.12 9.32
CA GLU A 244 11.76 6.48 9.26
C GLU A 244 10.77 7.31 8.45
N ILE A 245 10.52 8.53 8.92
CA ILE A 245 10.11 9.60 8.01
C ILE A 245 11.31 10.49 7.90
N VAL A 246 11.89 10.52 6.71
CA VAL A 246 13.10 11.29 6.47
C VAL A 246 12.78 12.76 6.77
N ASP A 247 13.48 13.34 7.74
CA ASP A 247 13.31 14.73 8.22
C ASP A 247 13.47 15.78 7.09
N THR A 248 13.94 15.35 5.92
CA THR A 248 14.03 16.17 4.71
C THR A 248 12.69 16.64 4.15
N LEU A 249 11.58 15.95 4.46
CA LEU A 249 10.25 16.33 3.95
C LEU A 249 9.56 17.31 4.90
N LYS A 250 9.15 18.47 4.37
CA LYS A 250 8.37 19.45 5.14
C LYS A 250 6.96 18.92 5.37
N GLU A 251 6.33 19.33 6.48
CA GLU A 251 4.95 18.94 6.79
C GLU A 251 3.92 19.31 5.71
N SER A 252 4.18 20.38 4.94
CA SER A 252 3.34 20.80 3.83
C SER A 252 3.43 19.89 2.61
N GLU A 253 4.48 19.06 2.52
CA GLU A 253 4.77 18.21 1.37
C GLU A 253 4.25 16.80 1.55
N LEU A 254 3.88 16.42 2.79
CA LEU A 254 3.36 15.10 3.13
C LEU A 254 1.96 14.89 2.55
N SER A 255 1.77 13.75 1.90
CA SER A 255 0.45 13.22 1.55
C SER A 255 -0.36 12.87 2.81
N LEU A 256 -1.67 12.65 2.65
CA LEU A 256 -2.56 12.17 3.71
C LEU A 256 -2.01 10.89 4.36
N PHE A 257 -1.54 9.93 3.56
CA PHE A 257 -1.03 8.65 4.02
C PHE A 257 0.33 8.76 4.71
N GLU A 258 1.20 9.69 4.29
CA GLU A 258 2.45 9.99 4.98
C GLU A 258 2.18 10.69 6.33
N CYS A 259 1.14 11.53 6.42
CA CYS A 259 0.70 12.13 7.69
C CYS A 259 0.19 11.08 8.67
N GLU A 260 -0.65 10.13 8.21
CA GLU A 260 -1.12 8.99 9.01
C GLU A 260 0.06 8.16 9.52
N PHE A 261 1.01 7.82 8.65
CA PHE A 261 2.17 7.04 9.08
C PHE A 261 3.04 7.79 10.10
N ARG A 262 3.21 9.11 9.92
CA ARG A 262 3.96 9.95 10.86
C ARG A 262 3.39 9.95 12.26
N SER A 263 2.07 10.07 12.38
CA SER A 263 1.43 10.06 13.69
C SER A 263 1.56 8.68 14.36
N MET A 264 1.43 7.60 13.59
CA MET A 264 1.59 6.23 14.08
C MET A 264 3.02 5.97 14.61
N LEU A 265 4.04 6.45 13.90
CA LEU A 265 5.43 6.38 14.39
C LEU A 265 5.63 7.18 15.68
N ALA A 266 5.11 8.40 15.75
CA ALA A 266 5.20 9.22 16.95
C ALA A 266 4.54 8.53 18.16
N VAL A 267 3.36 7.92 17.98
CA VAL A 267 2.72 7.10 19.03
C VAL A 267 3.62 5.94 19.44
N GLN A 268 4.23 5.24 18.48
CA GLN A 268 5.10 4.12 18.78
C GLN A 268 6.34 4.52 19.59
N HIS A 269 6.81 5.76 19.45
CA HIS A 269 7.91 6.33 20.23
C HIS A 269 7.45 6.96 21.57
N GLY A 270 6.19 6.77 21.96
CA GLY A 270 5.62 7.34 23.19
C GLY A 270 5.16 8.79 23.07
N GLU A 271 5.28 9.41 21.90
CA GLU A 271 4.90 10.80 21.63
C GLU A 271 3.43 10.94 21.15
N TRP A 272 2.50 10.23 21.78
CA TRP A 272 1.11 10.17 21.31
C TRP A 272 0.37 11.52 21.37
N GLU A 273 0.69 12.38 22.35
CA GLU A 273 0.12 13.74 22.45
C GLU A 273 0.55 14.61 21.26
N ARG A 274 1.83 14.51 20.87
CA ARG A 274 2.38 15.20 19.71
C ARG A 274 1.72 14.71 18.43
N ALA A 275 1.54 13.38 18.31
CA ALA A 275 0.84 12.76 17.19
C ALA A 275 -0.61 13.26 17.07
N LEU A 276 -1.32 13.31 18.20
CA LEU A 276 -2.70 13.78 18.28
C LEU A 276 -2.80 15.27 17.91
N SER A 277 -1.96 16.13 18.49
CA SER A 277 -1.91 17.56 18.19
C SER A 277 -1.62 17.79 16.70
N PHE A 278 -0.66 17.07 16.13
CA PHE A 278 -0.35 17.12 14.70
C PHE A 278 -1.57 16.79 13.83
N LEU A 279 -2.25 15.66 14.10
CA LEU A 279 -3.43 15.26 13.32
C LEU A 279 -4.63 16.19 13.53
N GLN A 280 -4.88 16.67 14.75
CA GLN A 280 -5.94 17.64 15.03
C GLN A 280 -5.67 18.97 14.32
N ASN A 281 -4.41 19.42 14.22
CA ASN A 281 -4.05 20.60 13.44
C ASN A 281 -4.34 20.40 11.95
N LYS A 282 -4.03 19.22 11.41
CA LYS A 282 -4.34 18.87 10.02
C LYS A 282 -5.85 18.76 9.77
N GLN A 283 -6.58 18.10 10.67
CA GLN A 283 -8.04 17.95 10.63
C GLN A 283 -8.76 19.30 10.70
N ARG A 284 -8.32 20.23 11.57
CA ARG A 284 -8.88 21.59 11.66
C ARG A 284 -8.68 22.44 10.41
N ARG A 285 -7.59 22.19 9.67
CA ARG A 285 -7.28 22.88 8.40
C ARG A 285 -7.99 22.24 7.21
N ALA A 286 -8.39 20.98 7.32
CA ALA A 286 -9.18 20.32 6.29
C ALA A 286 -10.56 20.99 6.17
N LYS A 287 -11.09 21.08 4.94
CA LYS A 287 -12.44 21.61 4.72
C LYS A 287 -13.47 20.74 5.44
N LEU A 288 -14.47 21.37 6.05
CA LEU A 288 -15.57 20.66 6.69
C LEU A 288 -16.26 19.74 5.68
N ARG A 289 -16.57 18.51 6.10
CA ARG A 289 -17.18 17.47 5.26
C ARG A 289 -16.35 17.05 4.05
N SER A 290 -15.03 17.17 4.14
CA SER A 290 -14.11 16.66 3.12
C SER A 290 -13.62 15.24 3.41
N HIS A 291 -13.09 14.61 2.37
CA HIS A 291 -12.36 13.34 2.51
C HIS A 291 -11.07 13.49 3.34
N GLN A 292 -10.41 14.64 3.29
CA GLN A 292 -9.23 14.88 4.15
C GLN A 292 -9.62 14.84 5.63
N GLN A 293 -10.74 15.50 5.98
CA GLN A 293 -11.26 15.46 7.35
C GLN A 293 -11.58 14.02 7.77
N TYR A 294 -12.21 13.23 6.88
CA TYR A 294 -12.46 11.80 7.10
C TYR A 294 -11.16 11.04 7.41
N VAL A 295 -10.16 11.15 6.55
CA VAL A 295 -8.89 10.42 6.69
C VAL A 295 -8.15 10.84 7.96
N PHE A 296 -8.14 12.14 8.31
CA PHE A 296 -7.50 12.57 9.55
C PHE A 296 -8.26 12.11 10.79
N SER A 297 -9.60 12.10 10.79
CA SER A 297 -10.39 11.49 11.88
C SER A 297 -10.05 10.02 12.07
N LEU A 298 -9.93 9.29 10.97
CA LEU A 298 -9.57 7.87 11.00
C LEU A 298 -8.12 7.65 11.47
N ALA A 299 -7.18 8.47 11.01
CA ALA A 299 -5.79 8.44 11.45
C ALA A 299 -5.65 8.70 12.95
N ILE A 300 -6.47 9.62 13.50
CA ILE A 300 -6.56 9.87 14.95
C ILE A 300 -6.99 8.58 15.65
N ILE A 301 -8.09 7.97 15.21
CA ILE A 301 -8.59 6.73 15.79
C ILE A 301 -7.52 5.63 15.75
N LYS A 302 -6.88 5.38 14.60
CA LYS A 302 -5.82 4.38 14.47
C LYS A 302 -4.64 4.64 15.40
N SER A 303 -4.22 5.90 15.51
CA SER A 303 -3.12 6.33 16.38
C SER A 303 -3.45 6.12 17.85
N LEU A 304 -4.69 6.40 18.27
CA LEU A 304 -5.14 6.18 19.64
C LEU A 304 -5.37 4.68 19.94
N VAL A 305 -5.86 3.89 18.98
CA VAL A 305 -5.92 2.43 19.12
C VAL A 305 -4.52 1.84 19.24
N LEU A 306 -3.54 2.32 18.47
CA LEU A 306 -2.14 1.90 18.64
C LEU A 306 -1.65 2.20 20.05
N LYS A 307 -1.93 3.41 20.58
CA LYS A 307 -1.57 3.75 21.97
C LYS A 307 -2.16 2.74 22.95
N LEU A 308 -3.45 2.41 22.83
CA LEU A 308 -4.11 1.46 23.72
C LEU A 308 -3.57 0.04 23.62
N VAL A 309 -3.12 -0.37 22.44
CA VAL A 309 -2.48 -1.68 22.22
C VAL A 309 -1.07 -1.71 22.82
N LEU A 310 -0.33 -0.59 22.79
CA LEU A 310 1.00 -0.48 23.39
C LEU A 310 0.95 -0.30 24.92
N GLU A 311 -0.08 0.39 25.41
CA GLU A 311 -0.29 0.72 26.83
C GLU A 311 -1.71 0.31 27.28
N PRO A 312 -1.97 -1.00 27.46
CA PRO A 312 -3.31 -1.52 27.72
C PRO A 312 -3.72 -1.35 29.19
N ALA A 313 -3.94 -0.12 29.61
CA ALA A 313 -4.38 0.23 30.96
C ALA A 313 -5.69 1.03 30.94
N ALA A 314 -6.57 0.79 31.91
CA ALA A 314 -7.84 1.52 32.04
C ALA A 314 -7.63 3.05 32.15
N SER A 315 -6.54 3.49 32.78
CA SER A 315 -6.13 4.90 32.83
C SER A 315 -5.81 5.47 31.44
N SER A 316 -5.12 4.70 30.60
CA SER A 316 -4.80 5.08 29.22
C SER A 316 -6.07 5.18 28.37
N VAL A 317 -7.06 4.33 28.63
CA VAL A 317 -8.37 4.40 27.97
C VAL A 317 -9.12 5.67 28.33
N ALA A 318 -9.22 5.98 29.63
CA ALA A 318 -9.89 7.19 30.11
C ALA A 318 -9.26 8.47 29.53
N GLU A 319 -7.94 8.46 29.31
CA GLU A 319 -7.22 9.58 28.71
C GLU A 319 -7.52 9.78 27.22
N VAL A 320 -7.64 8.70 26.43
CA VAL A 320 -7.82 8.82 24.98
C VAL A 320 -9.27 8.80 24.51
N GLU A 321 -10.17 8.24 25.30
CA GLU A 321 -11.57 8.06 24.95
C GLU A 321 -12.26 9.35 24.48
N PRO A 322 -12.10 10.53 25.15
CA PRO A 322 -12.73 11.76 24.68
C PRO A 322 -12.33 12.13 23.24
N TYR A 323 -11.09 11.85 22.86
CA TYR A 323 -10.59 12.12 21.51
C TYR A 323 -11.09 11.10 20.49
N ILE A 324 -11.21 9.83 20.88
CA ILE A 324 -11.83 8.79 20.05
C ILE A 324 -13.30 9.14 19.79
N GLN A 325 -14.05 9.51 20.83
CA GLN A 325 -15.47 9.90 20.70
C GLN A 325 -15.65 11.16 19.84
N ALA A 326 -14.75 12.14 19.97
CA ALA A 326 -14.75 13.32 19.11
C ALA A 326 -14.47 12.97 17.64
N ALA A 327 -13.50 12.11 17.36
CA ALA A 327 -13.18 11.67 16.01
C ALA A 327 -14.31 10.83 15.39
N LEU A 328 -14.92 9.91 16.16
CA LEU A 328 -16.09 9.13 15.77
C LEU A 328 -17.28 10.03 15.44
N SER A 329 -17.58 10.99 16.30
CA SER A 329 -18.67 11.96 16.08
C SER A 329 -18.47 12.72 14.77
N GLN A 330 -17.23 13.04 14.41
CA GLN A 330 -16.95 13.63 13.10
C GLN A 330 -17.21 12.63 11.96
N LEU A 331 -16.75 11.38 12.08
CA LEU A 331 -17.01 10.34 11.07
C LEU A 331 -18.50 10.12 10.81
N TYR A 332 -19.34 10.03 11.85
CA TYR A 332 -20.79 9.85 11.70
C TYR A 332 -21.47 11.01 10.96
N ASN A 333 -20.96 12.23 11.13
CA ASN A 333 -21.48 13.42 10.47
C ASN A 333 -21.02 13.54 8.99
N LEU A 334 -20.10 12.69 8.55
CA LEU A 334 -19.62 12.63 7.17
C LEU A 334 -20.45 11.60 6.41
N SER A 335 -21.56 12.05 5.81
CA SER A 335 -22.38 11.25 4.89
C SER A 335 -21.69 10.99 3.54
N ILE A 336 -20.39 10.73 3.55
CA ILE A 336 -19.58 10.49 2.35
C ILE A 336 -19.62 9.00 2.07
N SER A 337 -20.13 8.63 0.89
CA SER A 337 -20.08 7.25 0.45
C SER A 337 -18.64 6.80 0.24
N ARG A 338 -18.24 5.79 1.02
CA ARG A 338 -17.24 4.74 0.70
C ARG A 338 -15.76 5.11 0.79
N ASP A 339 -15.25 4.97 2.01
CA ASP A 339 -14.11 4.12 2.34
C ASP A 339 -14.48 3.55 3.72
N MET A 340 -15.28 2.48 3.81
CA MET A 340 -15.75 1.96 5.11
C MET A 340 -14.61 1.25 5.84
N GLU A 341 -13.60 2.03 6.25
CA GLU A 341 -12.42 1.50 6.93
C GLU A 341 -12.69 1.09 8.37
N LEU A 342 -13.76 1.63 8.95
CA LEU A 342 -14.19 1.36 10.30
C LEU A 342 -15.59 0.73 10.27
N ASN A 343 -15.75 -0.39 10.97
CA ASN A 343 -17.05 -0.88 11.38
C ASN A 343 -17.41 -0.21 12.71
N GLU A 344 -18.44 0.63 12.67
CA GLU A 344 -18.86 1.54 13.74
C GLU A 344 -19.23 0.82 15.04
N THR A 345 -19.58 -0.47 14.97
CA THR A 345 -19.94 -1.26 16.17
C THR A 345 -18.72 -1.83 16.90
N LEU A 346 -17.59 -2.03 16.21
CA LEU A 346 -16.44 -2.73 16.80
C LEU A 346 -15.65 -1.86 17.76
N LEU A 347 -15.54 -0.55 17.48
CA LEU A 347 -14.71 0.34 18.29
C LEU A 347 -15.31 0.64 19.67
N PRO A 348 -16.61 0.94 19.83
CA PRO A 348 -17.21 1.11 21.15
C PRO A 348 -17.06 -0.13 22.03
N GLU A 349 -17.26 -1.33 21.47
CA GLU A 349 -17.08 -2.59 22.20
C GLU A 349 -15.63 -2.76 22.68
N PHE A 350 -14.65 -2.45 21.82
CA PHE A 350 -13.23 -2.48 22.20
C PHE A 350 -12.94 -1.56 23.38
N ILE A 351 -13.40 -0.31 23.33
CA ILE A 351 -13.17 0.69 24.38
C ILE A 351 -13.81 0.24 25.70
N GLU A 352 -15.06 -0.21 25.67
CA GLU A 352 -15.78 -0.67 26.86
C GLU A 352 -15.04 -1.83 27.57
N ARG A 353 -14.57 -2.83 26.81
CA ARG A 353 -13.82 -3.96 27.38
C ARG A 353 -12.47 -3.53 27.97
N MET A 354 -11.75 -2.64 27.28
CA MET A 354 -10.48 -2.10 27.76
C MET A 354 -10.66 -1.28 29.05
N GLN A 355 -11.74 -0.50 29.18
CA GLN A 355 -12.07 0.24 30.42
C GLN A 355 -12.29 -0.68 31.61
N ARG A 356 -12.99 -1.80 31.39
CA ARG A 356 -13.27 -2.80 32.43
C ARG A 356 -12.04 -3.63 32.81
N GLY A 357 -10.94 -3.52 32.06
CA GLY A 357 -9.75 -4.34 32.24
C GLY A 357 -9.99 -5.82 31.90
N GLU A 358 -11.01 -6.12 31.09
CA GLU A 358 -11.35 -7.48 30.63
C GLU A 358 -10.39 -7.92 29.52
N LEU A 359 -9.09 -7.98 29.84
CA LEU A 359 -8.05 -8.43 28.91
C LEU A 359 -7.88 -9.93 29.00
N SER A 360 -7.92 -10.60 27.85
CA SER A 360 -7.45 -11.99 27.77
C SER A 360 -5.95 -12.05 28.05
N ASP A 361 -5.47 -13.15 28.67
CA ASP A 361 -4.03 -13.33 28.92
C ASP A 361 -3.31 -13.65 27.59
N PRO A 362 -2.41 -12.78 27.09
CA PRO A 362 -1.68 -13.00 25.84
C PRO A 362 -0.80 -14.26 25.83
N ARG A 363 -0.46 -14.80 27.01
CA ARG A 363 0.29 -16.07 27.14
C ARG A 363 -0.59 -17.29 26.91
N SER A 364 -1.91 -17.14 27.10
CA SER A 364 -2.90 -18.20 26.95
C SER A 364 -3.56 -18.23 25.56
N THR A 365 -3.13 -17.34 24.66
CA THR A 365 -3.78 -17.12 23.37
C THR A 365 -3.88 -18.39 22.52
N ARG A 366 -5.10 -18.72 22.11
CA ARG A 366 -5.41 -19.90 21.29
C ARG A 366 -5.42 -19.53 19.82
N ILE A 367 -4.64 -20.24 19.01
CA ILE A 367 -4.64 -20.05 17.56
C ILE A 367 -5.63 -21.07 16.97
N THR A 368 -6.69 -20.58 16.34
CA THR A 368 -7.78 -21.39 15.81
C THR A 368 -7.91 -21.23 14.30
N SER A 369 -8.66 -22.15 13.68
CA SER A 369 -9.13 -22.00 12.30
C SER A 369 -10.61 -21.64 12.33
N GLY A 370 -11.05 -20.79 11.42
CA GLY A 370 -12.42 -20.29 11.33
C GLY A 370 -12.71 -19.65 9.97
N GLU A 371 -13.71 -18.78 9.92
CA GLU A 371 -14.08 -18.09 8.68
C GLU A 371 -13.32 -16.77 8.53
N ALA A 372 -13.05 -16.41 7.27
CA ALA A 372 -12.61 -15.08 6.91
C ALA A 372 -13.71 -14.06 7.29
N GLY A 373 -13.31 -12.87 7.72
CA GLY A 373 -14.26 -11.79 7.97
C GLY A 373 -14.86 -11.27 6.66
N ASN A 374 -16.03 -10.64 6.72
CA ASN A 374 -16.60 -9.95 5.55
C ASN A 374 -16.03 -8.53 5.35
N ASP A 375 -15.14 -8.09 6.24
CA ASP A 375 -14.53 -6.77 6.23
C ASP A 375 -13.63 -6.58 5.00
N GLN A 376 -13.78 -5.42 4.35
CA GLN A 376 -12.99 -5.02 3.17
C GLN A 376 -11.82 -4.08 3.55
N SER A 377 -11.68 -3.77 4.84
CA SER A 377 -10.65 -2.86 5.37
C SER A 377 -9.75 -3.62 6.33
N PRO A 378 -8.41 -3.44 6.26
CA PRO A 378 -7.51 -3.97 7.27
C PRO A 378 -7.88 -3.49 8.68
N PHE A 379 -8.26 -2.21 8.82
CA PHE A 379 -8.51 -1.65 10.15
C PHE A 379 -9.77 -2.24 10.80
N SER A 380 -10.87 -2.36 10.06
CA SER A 380 -12.08 -3.04 10.55
C SER A 380 -11.81 -4.49 10.94
N LEU A 381 -11.03 -5.20 10.11
CA LEU A 381 -10.66 -6.58 10.40
C LEU A 381 -9.75 -6.70 11.63
N MET A 382 -8.80 -5.78 11.81
CA MET A 382 -7.97 -5.69 13.02
C MET A 382 -8.82 -5.45 14.27
N MET A 383 -9.82 -4.57 14.21
CA MET A 383 -10.75 -4.36 15.32
C MET A 383 -11.57 -5.62 15.63
N ARG A 384 -12.00 -6.36 14.60
CA ARG A 384 -12.70 -7.65 14.80
C ARG A 384 -11.79 -8.68 15.47
N ILE A 385 -10.54 -8.77 15.02
CA ILE A 385 -9.55 -9.68 15.61
C ILE A 385 -9.33 -9.31 17.09
N LEU A 386 -9.18 -8.02 17.41
CA LEU A 386 -9.03 -7.54 18.79
C LEU A 386 -10.24 -7.90 19.66
N ASN A 387 -11.46 -7.62 19.19
CA ASN A 387 -12.66 -7.94 19.98
C ASN A 387 -12.86 -9.44 20.16
N GLY A 388 -12.60 -10.24 19.12
CA GLY A 388 -12.63 -11.70 19.21
C GLY A 388 -11.64 -12.22 20.25
N TRP A 389 -10.40 -11.72 20.20
CA TRP A 389 -9.38 -12.08 21.17
C TRP A 389 -9.71 -11.62 22.59
N LEU A 390 -10.24 -10.40 22.79
CA LEU A 390 -10.70 -9.96 24.11
C LEU A 390 -11.84 -10.83 24.65
N ASN A 391 -12.69 -11.36 23.77
CA ASN A 391 -13.85 -12.15 24.16
C ASN A 391 -13.52 -13.57 24.62
N ASP A 392 -12.62 -14.28 23.94
CA ASP A 392 -12.34 -15.70 24.24
C ASP A 392 -10.86 -16.10 24.19
N GLY A 393 -9.96 -15.12 24.09
CA GLY A 393 -8.52 -15.33 24.00
C GLY A 393 -8.07 -16.04 22.72
N SER A 394 -8.89 -16.05 21.65
CA SER A 394 -8.53 -16.74 20.41
C SER A 394 -8.21 -15.80 19.25
N LEU A 395 -7.30 -16.26 18.39
CA LEU A 395 -6.96 -15.64 17.11
C LEU A 395 -7.30 -16.60 15.97
N VAL A 396 -8.10 -16.11 15.02
CA VAL A 396 -8.52 -16.86 13.84
C VAL A 396 -7.52 -16.64 12.70
N LEU A 397 -6.86 -17.71 12.24
CA LEU A 397 -5.81 -17.62 11.22
C LEU A 397 -6.30 -17.05 9.89
N GLU A 398 -7.53 -17.37 9.47
CA GLU A 398 -8.14 -16.89 8.23
C GLU A 398 -8.34 -15.38 8.24
N GLN A 399 -8.66 -14.79 9.39
CA GLN A 399 -8.77 -13.33 9.55
C GLN A 399 -7.39 -12.67 9.49
N LEU A 400 -6.36 -13.28 10.09
CA LEU A 400 -4.98 -12.78 10.01
C LEU A 400 -4.46 -12.82 8.56
N GLU A 401 -4.68 -13.94 7.85
CA GLU A 401 -4.30 -14.10 6.44
C GLU A 401 -5.02 -13.06 5.56
N GLN A 402 -6.32 -12.86 5.77
CA GLN A 402 -7.09 -11.84 5.07
C GLN A 402 -6.60 -10.42 5.38
N CYS A 403 -6.27 -10.12 6.64
CA CYS A 403 -5.74 -8.81 7.01
C CYS A 403 -4.42 -8.52 6.30
N ILE A 404 -3.51 -9.50 6.27
CA ILE A 404 -2.25 -9.39 5.51
C ILE A 404 -2.53 -9.17 4.02
N HIS A 405 -3.51 -9.88 3.45
CA HIS A 405 -3.89 -9.70 2.06
C HIS A 405 -4.40 -8.28 1.75
N LEU A 406 -5.27 -7.73 2.61
CA LEU A 406 -5.81 -6.38 2.45
C LEU A 406 -4.72 -5.31 2.62
N ILE A 407 -3.76 -5.51 3.53
CA ILE A 407 -2.57 -4.64 3.64
C ILE A 407 -1.71 -4.75 2.38
N GLU A 408 -1.49 -5.94 1.83
CA GLU A 408 -0.73 -6.13 0.59
C GLU A 408 -1.39 -5.40 -0.60
N GLN A 409 -2.72 -5.40 -0.69
CA GLN A 409 -3.46 -4.71 -1.74
C GLN A 409 -3.25 -3.18 -1.73
N GLN A 410 -2.95 -2.59 -0.57
CA GLN A 410 -2.58 -1.17 -0.44
C GLN A 410 -1.20 -0.84 -1.02
N GLY A 411 -0.41 -1.85 -1.35
CA GLY A 411 0.87 -1.73 -2.03
C GLY A 411 1.91 -0.90 -1.27
N ALA A 412 2.72 -0.17 -2.04
CA ALA A 412 3.81 0.66 -1.54
C ALA A 412 3.28 2.05 -1.15
N SER A 413 2.52 2.14 -0.05
CA SER A 413 1.91 3.39 0.43
C SER A 413 2.11 3.59 1.92
N GLY A 414 2.07 4.85 2.37
CA GLY A 414 2.12 5.17 3.81
C GLY A 414 0.98 4.49 4.60
N ARG A 415 -0.20 4.33 3.98
CA ARG A 415 -1.34 3.64 4.58
C ARG A 415 -1.07 2.17 4.84
N ALA A 416 -0.43 1.48 3.89
CA ALA A 416 0.03 0.11 4.09
C ALA A 416 1.04 0.02 5.23
N SER A 417 1.99 0.98 5.33
CA SER A 417 2.96 1.05 6.43
C SER A 417 2.27 1.27 7.78
N SER A 418 1.28 2.17 7.86
CA SER A 418 0.50 2.43 9.09
C SER A 418 -0.29 1.21 9.54
N ASN A 419 -1.00 0.56 8.62
CA ASN A 419 -1.78 -0.62 8.93
C ASN A 419 -0.88 -1.80 9.30
N LEU A 420 0.28 -1.96 8.66
CA LEU A 420 1.26 -2.98 9.02
C LEU A 420 1.85 -2.73 10.41
N LEU A 421 2.13 -1.47 10.77
CA LEU A 421 2.62 -1.12 12.09
C LEU A 421 1.59 -1.45 13.18
N LEU A 422 0.34 -1.04 12.98
CA LEU A 422 -0.75 -1.36 13.90
C LEU A 422 -0.96 -2.87 14.01
N PHE A 423 -0.97 -3.59 12.88
CA PHE A 423 -1.11 -5.04 12.86
C PHE A 423 0.03 -5.73 13.62
N SER A 424 1.26 -5.28 13.45
CA SER A 424 2.41 -5.80 14.19
C SER A 424 2.27 -5.56 15.70
N ALA A 425 1.83 -4.35 16.11
CA ALA A 425 1.58 -4.04 17.51
C ALA A 425 0.48 -4.92 18.11
N LEU A 426 -0.62 -5.12 17.35
CA LEU A 426 -1.72 -6.01 17.72
C LEU A 426 -1.26 -7.44 17.94
N LEU A 427 -0.45 -8.00 17.03
CA LEU A 427 0.07 -9.35 17.19
C LEU A 427 0.96 -9.49 18.43
N ASN A 428 1.80 -8.50 18.73
CA ASN A 428 2.62 -8.52 19.94
C ASN A 428 1.77 -8.38 21.21
N PHE A 429 0.70 -7.58 21.16
CA PHE A 429 -0.24 -7.39 22.25
C PHE A 429 -1.05 -8.66 22.54
N THR A 430 -1.52 -9.34 21.50
CA THR A 430 -2.35 -10.54 21.61
C THR A 430 -1.53 -11.82 21.82
N VAL A 431 -0.26 -11.85 21.43
CA VAL A 431 0.64 -13.01 21.58
C VAL A 431 2.00 -12.55 22.11
N SER A 432 2.19 -12.64 23.43
CA SER A 432 3.43 -12.18 24.08
C SER A 432 4.46 -13.28 24.32
N GLU A 433 4.05 -14.54 24.45
CA GLU A 433 4.98 -15.65 24.68
C GLU A 433 5.67 -16.07 23.38
N GLU A 434 7.00 -16.15 23.40
CA GLU A 434 7.83 -16.57 22.27
C GLU A 434 7.37 -17.90 21.64
N LYS A 435 7.02 -18.90 22.46
CA LYS A 435 6.50 -20.18 21.97
C LYS A 435 5.21 -20.04 21.18
N SER A 436 4.33 -19.13 21.61
CA SER A 436 3.06 -18.86 20.94
C SER A 436 3.27 -18.05 19.67
N GLN A 437 4.23 -17.12 19.66
CA GLN A 437 4.65 -16.39 18.44
C GLN A 437 5.22 -17.32 17.38
N ILE A 438 6.08 -18.28 17.77
CA ILE A 438 6.62 -19.31 16.87
C ILE A 438 5.48 -20.14 16.24
N ARG A 439 4.53 -20.59 17.06
CA ARG A 439 3.36 -21.36 16.58
C ARG A 439 2.50 -20.55 15.62
N LEU A 440 2.25 -19.28 15.94
CA LEU A 440 1.49 -18.37 15.09
C LEU A 440 2.16 -18.23 13.72
N HIS A 441 3.45 -17.90 13.71
CA HIS A 441 4.21 -17.68 12.48
C HIS A 441 4.35 -18.96 11.63
N ASP A 442 4.55 -20.13 12.24
CA ASP A 442 4.51 -21.42 11.52
C ASP A 442 3.13 -21.69 10.90
N ALA A 443 2.07 -21.52 11.68
CA ALA A 443 0.71 -21.77 11.22
C ALA A 443 0.33 -20.83 10.07
N LEU A 444 0.62 -19.54 10.22
CA LEU A 444 0.40 -18.52 9.20
C LEU A 444 1.23 -18.80 7.93
N GLY A 445 2.51 -19.15 8.08
CA GLY A 445 3.38 -19.51 6.95
C GLY A 445 2.85 -20.70 6.16
N LYS A 446 2.38 -21.75 6.84
CA LYS A 446 1.74 -22.92 6.20
C LYS A 446 0.51 -22.53 5.38
N ARG A 447 -0.32 -21.62 5.90
CA ARG A 447 -1.52 -21.16 5.18
C ARG A 447 -1.18 -20.31 3.97
N LEU A 448 -0.33 -19.30 4.14
CA LEU A 448 0.14 -18.44 3.05
C LEU A 448 0.80 -19.26 1.94
N PHE A 449 1.55 -20.30 2.29
CA PHE A 449 2.15 -21.19 1.29
C PHE A 449 1.09 -21.95 0.49
N LYS A 450 0.03 -22.44 1.16
CA LYS A 450 -1.08 -23.14 0.52
C LYS A 450 -1.91 -22.22 -0.38
N SER A 451 -2.08 -20.94 -0.01
CA SER A 451 -2.75 -19.93 -0.84
C SER A 451 -1.88 -19.37 -1.97
N GLY A 452 -0.65 -19.90 -2.14
CA GLY A 452 0.27 -19.51 -3.22
C GLY A 452 1.04 -18.21 -2.96
N LYS A 453 0.90 -17.63 -1.77
CA LYS A 453 1.63 -16.43 -1.30
C LYS A 453 2.99 -16.81 -0.73
N VAL A 454 3.84 -17.40 -1.58
CA VAL A 454 5.11 -18.05 -1.18
C VAL A 454 6.10 -17.08 -0.54
N ASP A 455 6.14 -15.82 -0.99
CA ASP A 455 6.98 -14.77 -0.41
C ASP A 455 6.56 -14.38 1.01
N LEU A 456 5.26 -14.18 1.23
CA LEU A 456 4.71 -13.92 2.56
C LEU A 456 4.86 -15.14 3.48
N ALA A 457 4.75 -16.35 2.94
CA ALA A 457 5.02 -17.59 3.67
C ALA A 457 6.48 -17.69 4.11
N ALA A 458 7.43 -17.41 3.21
CA ALA A 458 8.86 -17.37 3.52
C ALA A 458 9.13 -16.36 4.65
N TYR A 459 8.51 -15.20 4.58
CA TYR A 459 8.60 -14.18 5.63
C TYR A 459 8.03 -14.67 6.97
N ALA A 460 6.87 -15.31 6.99
CA ALA A 460 6.31 -15.88 8.23
C ALA A 460 7.23 -16.97 8.83
N PHE A 461 7.77 -17.88 8.00
CA PHE A 461 8.70 -18.90 8.48
C PHE A 461 10.02 -18.31 8.97
N SER A 462 10.55 -17.26 8.32
CA SER A 462 11.77 -16.60 8.79
C SER A 462 11.58 -15.94 10.15
N ARG A 463 10.40 -15.37 10.43
CA ARG A 463 10.06 -14.85 11.78
C ARG A 463 10.01 -15.95 12.83
N ALA A 464 9.45 -17.11 12.51
CA ALA A 464 9.47 -18.25 13.42
C ALA A 464 10.91 -18.75 13.69
N LEU A 465 11.77 -18.76 12.66
CA LEU A 465 13.19 -19.15 12.78
C LEU A 465 14.03 -18.13 13.55
N GLN A 466 13.73 -16.84 13.49
CA GLN A 466 14.43 -15.84 14.30
C GLN A 466 14.29 -16.12 15.81
N LEU A 467 13.14 -16.65 16.22
CA LEU A 467 12.86 -17.04 17.60
C LEU A 467 13.32 -18.48 17.91
N MET A 468 13.48 -19.33 16.90
CA MET A 468 13.98 -20.70 17.08
C MET A 468 14.94 -21.10 15.94
N PRO A 469 16.20 -20.62 15.96
CA PRO A 469 17.14 -20.75 14.84
C PRO A 469 17.45 -22.20 14.43
N ASP A 470 17.51 -23.10 15.42
CA ASP A 470 17.89 -24.50 15.21
C ASP A 470 16.72 -25.43 14.82
N ASN A 471 15.55 -24.86 14.51
CA ASN A 471 14.38 -25.66 14.14
C ASN A 471 14.48 -26.19 12.70
N ALA A 472 15.00 -27.41 12.54
CA ALA A 472 15.16 -28.07 11.24
C ALA A 472 13.87 -28.13 10.41
N ARG A 473 12.69 -28.25 11.05
CA ARG A 473 11.40 -28.28 10.37
C ARG A 473 11.08 -26.93 9.74
N LEU A 474 11.22 -25.84 10.51
CA LEU A 474 11.00 -24.48 10.00
C LEU A 474 12.00 -24.12 8.91
N LEU A 475 13.26 -24.56 9.06
CA LEU A 475 14.31 -24.37 8.06
C LEU A 475 13.93 -25.04 6.73
N GLY A 476 13.50 -26.31 6.77
CA GLY A 476 13.04 -27.01 5.57
C GLY A 476 11.81 -26.38 4.90
N GLN A 477 10.90 -25.79 5.67
CA GLN A 477 9.75 -25.04 5.14
C GLN A 477 10.19 -23.75 4.45
N LEU A 478 11.12 -23.01 5.06
CA LEU A 478 11.72 -21.82 4.46
C LEU A 478 12.45 -22.19 3.16
N ASP A 479 13.30 -23.21 3.17
CA ASP A 479 14.02 -23.69 1.99
C ASP A 479 13.09 -24.05 0.83
N THR A 480 11.95 -24.69 1.14
CA THR A 480 10.92 -25.00 0.16
C THR A 480 10.35 -23.73 -0.48
N CYS A 481 10.09 -22.69 0.32
CA CYS A 481 9.64 -21.40 -0.20
C CYS A 481 10.71 -20.75 -1.07
N MET A 482 11.97 -20.71 -0.60
CA MET A 482 13.08 -20.09 -1.32
C MET A 482 13.39 -20.81 -2.65
N SER A 483 13.23 -22.13 -2.69
CA SER A 483 13.33 -22.89 -3.94
C SER A 483 12.22 -22.53 -4.93
N LYS A 484 10.98 -22.36 -4.47
CA LYS A 484 9.85 -21.94 -5.32
C LYS A 484 9.98 -20.51 -5.84
N LEU A 485 10.61 -19.63 -5.05
CA LEU A 485 10.89 -18.24 -5.43
C LEU A 485 12.11 -18.10 -6.36
N GLU A 486 12.75 -19.22 -6.76
CA GLU A 486 13.97 -19.25 -7.60
C GLU A 486 15.18 -18.51 -6.98
N VAL A 487 15.27 -18.45 -5.65
CA VAL A 487 16.21 -17.57 -4.91
C VAL A 487 17.52 -18.25 -4.54
N LYS A 488 17.77 -19.50 -4.98
CA LYS A 488 19.01 -20.24 -4.64
C LYS A 488 20.32 -19.51 -4.98
N HIS A 489 20.28 -18.43 -5.77
CA HIS A 489 21.41 -17.57 -6.08
C HIS A 489 21.54 -16.29 -5.22
N PHE A 490 20.56 -15.94 -4.39
CA PHE A 490 20.53 -14.66 -3.67
C PHE A 490 20.55 -14.78 -2.14
N LEU A 491 20.27 -15.96 -1.59
CA LEU A 491 20.44 -16.21 -0.16
C LEU A 491 21.79 -16.86 0.12
N SER A 492 22.83 -16.05 0.28
CA SER A 492 23.94 -16.43 1.17
C SER A 492 23.51 -16.15 2.62
N PHE A 493 22.44 -16.81 3.08
CA PHE A 493 22.20 -16.97 4.51
C PHE A 493 22.82 -18.33 4.87
N SER A 494 23.76 -18.35 5.83
CA SER A 494 24.38 -19.54 6.45
C SER A 494 25.66 -20.17 5.85
N LYS A 495 26.65 -19.38 5.40
CA LYS A 495 28.06 -19.86 5.41
C LYS A 495 29.05 -18.74 5.74
N SER A 496 28.98 -18.19 6.96
CA SER A 496 30.08 -17.39 7.52
C SER A 496 29.97 -17.32 9.04
N SER A 497 30.08 -18.46 9.72
CA SER A 497 30.36 -18.49 11.17
C SER A 497 30.82 -19.86 11.73
N THR A 498 31.06 -20.90 10.92
CA THR A 498 31.53 -22.20 11.45
C THR A 498 32.56 -22.95 10.59
N GLU A 499 33.22 -22.30 9.62
CA GLU A 499 34.29 -22.93 8.81
C GLU A 499 35.68 -22.28 8.94
N THR A 500 35.91 -21.47 9.99
CA THR A 500 37.26 -20.96 10.34
C THR A 500 37.84 -21.52 11.65
N GLU A 501 37.27 -22.61 12.18
CA GLU A 501 37.94 -23.45 13.18
C GLU A 501 38.31 -24.80 12.54
N LYS A 502 39.29 -24.76 11.64
CA LYS A 502 40.19 -25.87 11.27
C LYS A 502 41.15 -25.37 10.20
N LYS A 503 42.45 -25.38 10.53
CA LYS A 503 43.63 -24.80 9.85
C LYS A 503 43.90 -23.38 10.34
N ASP A 504 44.91 -23.08 11.15
CA ASP A 504 46.21 -23.73 11.40
C ASP A 504 46.54 -23.83 12.89
#